data_AF-A0A2K3M779-F1
#
_entry.id   AF-A0A2K3M779-F1
#
_cell.length_a   1.000
_cell.length_b   1.000
_cell.length_c   1.000
_cell.angle_alpha   90.00
_cell.angle_beta   90.00
_cell.angle_gamma   90.00
#
_symmetry.space_group_name_H-M   'P 1'
#
loop_
_entity.id
_entity.type
_entity.pdbx_description
1 polymer ?
#
loop_
_entity_poly.entity_id
_entity_poly.type
_entity_poly.pdbx_seq_one_letter_code
_entity_poly.pdbx_strand_id
1 'polypeptide(L)'
;ASNLLFVESPAGVGWSYSNTTSDYNTGDTNTGHYIPQLANAILDYNAHSTNFKFNIKGLAIGNPLLNMGRDTQATYEYFWSHGMISDEIGRTIKNDCDFNDFTDSGSHNVSKSCNKALNETNKIVSDYVDNYDVILDVCYPAIAVQEILLRKMATKISLSVDVCMGYESDFYLNSPEVQKALHANRTKLPYPWSMCSK
;
A
#
# COMPACT_ATOMS: atom_id res chain seq x y z
N ALA A 1 21.27 20.44 0.49
CA ALA A 1 20.49 19.82 1.57
C ALA A 1 19.01 19.99 1.25
N SER A 2 18.20 18.96 1.45
CA SER A 2 16.75 18.98 1.23
C SER A 2 16.04 18.76 2.56
N ASN A 3 14.88 19.39 2.75
CA ASN A 3 14.01 19.11 3.90
C ASN A 3 12.89 18.17 3.43
N LEU A 4 12.66 17.10 4.17
CA LEU A 4 11.59 16.14 3.91
C LEU A 4 10.54 16.29 5.01
N LEU A 5 9.27 16.34 4.59
CA LEU A 5 8.12 16.36 5.48
C LEU A 5 7.32 15.08 5.26
N PHE A 6 7.18 14.27 6.29
CA PHE A 6 6.30 13.10 6.30
C PHE A 6 4.98 13.52 6.95
N VAL A 7 3.87 13.20 6.29
CA VAL A 7 2.52 13.56 6.75
C VAL A 7 1.68 12.31 6.80
N GLU A 8 1.24 11.93 7.99
CA GLU A 8 0.22 10.89 8.18
C GLU A 8 -1.15 11.47 7.87
N SER A 9 -1.81 10.95 6.86
CA SER A 9 -3.09 11.47 6.36
C SER A 9 -3.85 10.32 5.71
N PRO A 10 -5.20 10.29 5.80
CA PRO A 10 -6.07 11.26 6.47
C PRO A 10 -6.21 11.04 7.99
N ALA A 11 -7.22 11.67 8.62
CA ALA A 11 -7.54 11.42 10.02
C ALA A 11 -7.85 9.93 10.24
N GLY A 12 -7.24 9.33 11.26
CA GLY A 12 -7.27 7.90 11.54
C GLY A 12 -5.98 7.17 11.19
N VAL A 13 -5.17 7.70 10.27
CA VAL A 13 -3.89 7.09 9.89
C VAL A 13 -2.79 7.45 10.90
N GLY A 14 -2.08 6.44 11.40
CA GLY A 14 -1.01 6.61 12.36
C GLY A 14 -1.47 7.29 13.66
N TRP A 15 -0.98 8.51 13.92
CA TRP A 15 -1.43 9.34 15.04
C TRP A 15 -2.34 10.51 14.64
N SER A 16 -2.68 10.65 13.36
CA SER A 16 -3.59 11.69 12.90
C SER A 16 -5.01 11.41 13.37
N TYR A 17 -5.69 12.41 13.92
CA TYR A 17 -7.03 12.26 14.49
C TYR A 17 -7.91 13.49 14.23
N SER A 18 -9.23 13.28 14.27
CA SER A 18 -10.25 14.33 14.26
C SER A 18 -11.25 14.14 15.41
N ASN A 19 -11.85 15.23 15.86
CA ASN A 19 -13.00 15.19 16.78
C ASN A 19 -14.33 14.94 16.04
N THR A 20 -14.32 14.97 14.71
CA THR A 20 -15.50 14.79 13.86
C THR A 20 -15.51 13.38 13.28
N THR A 21 -16.54 12.60 13.57
CA THR A 21 -16.64 11.21 13.12
C THR A 21 -16.64 11.08 11.58
N SER A 22 -17.20 12.04 10.85
CA SER A 22 -17.22 12.00 9.37
C SER A 22 -15.85 12.10 8.72
N ASP A 23 -14.84 12.64 9.42
CA ASP A 23 -13.49 12.80 8.87
C ASP A 23 -12.74 11.46 8.77
N TYR A 24 -13.25 10.43 9.43
CA TYR A 24 -12.73 9.07 9.37
C TYR A 24 -13.35 8.25 8.24
N ASN A 25 -14.34 8.78 7.51
CA ASN A 25 -14.91 8.13 6.32
C ASN A 25 -13.95 8.29 5.13
N THR A 26 -12.84 7.57 5.19
CA THR A 26 -11.74 7.66 4.24
C THR A 26 -11.54 6.30 3.57
N GLY A 27 -11.18 6.32 2.29
CA GLY A 27 -10.93 5.10 1.51
C GLY A 27 -9.48 5.06 1.06
N ASP A 28 -8.81 3.95 1.34
CA ASP A 28 -7.37 3.71 1.05
C ASP A 28 -7.03 3.66 -0.45
N THR A 29 -8.05 3.68 -1.29
CA THR A 29 -7.95 3.28 -2.69
C THR A 29 -7.50 4.42 -3.61
N ASN A 30 -7.19 5.58 -3.02
CA ASN A 30 -6.88 6.82 -3.73
C ASN A 30 -5.52 7.41 -3.34
N THR A 31 -4.61 6.64 -2.71
CA THR A 31 -3.30 7.17 -2.29
C THR A 31 -2.49 7.72 -3.47
N GLY A 32 -2.61 7.13 -4.67
CA GLY A 32 -2.02 7.67 -5.90
C GLY A 32 -2.63 8.99 -6.38
N HIS A 33 -3.81 9.37 -5.88
CA HIS A 33 -4.55 10.58 -6.27
C HIS A 33 -4.30 11.76 -5.33
N TYR A 34 -3.93 11.51 -4.06
CA TYR A 34 -3.72 12.56 -3.07
C TYR A 34 -2.65 13.56 -3.51
N ILE A 35 -1.54 13.06 -4.04
CA ILE A 35 -0.39 13.87 -4.42
C ILE A 35 -0.72 14.79 -5.62
N PRO A 36 -1.32 14.30 -6.73
CA PRO A 36 -1.84 15.16 -7.80
C PRO A 36 -2.91 16.16 -7.34
N GLN A 37 -3.87 15.72 -6.52
CA GLN A 37 -4.97 16.58 -6.05
C GLN A 37 -4.46 17.70 -5.14
N LEU A 38 -3.53 17.40 -4.24
CA LEU A 38 -2.87 18.37 -3.38
C LEU A 38 -2.07 19.37 -4.23
N ALA A 39 -1.33 18.91 -5.23
CA ALA A 39 -0.61 19.80 -6.13
C ALA A 39 -1.57 20.78 -6.83
N ASN A 40 -2.72 20.30 -7.31
CA ASN A 40 -3.74 21.14 -7.92
C ASN A 40 -4.31 22.17 -6.93
N ALA A 41 -4.62 21.75 -5.69
CA ALA A 41 -5.10 22.65 -4.65
C ALA A 41 -4.08 23.76 -4.30
N ILE A 42 -2.79 23.42 -4.26
CA ILE A 42 -1.73 24.41 -4.01
C ILE A 42 -1.59 25.39 -5.17
N LEU A 43 -1.69 24.92 -6.42
CA LEU A 43 -1.65 25.79 -7.59
C LEU A 43 -2.85 26.76 -7.62
N ASP A 44 -4.04 26.28 -7.29
CA ASP A 44 -5.24 27.11 -7.16
C ASP A 44 -5.10 28.16 -6.05
N TYR A 45 -4.59 27.75 -4.88
CA TYR A 45 -4.25 28.69 -3.80
C TYR A 45 -3.25 29.76 -4.26
N ASN A 46 -2.20 29.37 -4.98
CA ASN A 46 -1.17 30.28 -5.49
C ASN A 46 -1.72 31.29 -6.52
N ALA A 47 -2.76 30.93 -7.27
CA ALA A 47 -3.41 31.80 -8.24
C ALA A 47 -4.18 32.93 -7.53
N HIS A 48 -4.80 32.64 -6.39
CA HIS A 48 -5.65 33.58 -5.64
C HIS A 48 -4.93 34.30 -4.49
N SER A 49 -3.79 33.78 -4.02
CA SER A 49 -3.05 34.38 -2.91
C SER A 49 -2.24 35.61 -3.34
N THR A 50 -2.36 36.69 -2.58
CA THR A 50 -1.60 37.94 -2.74
C THR A 50 -0.37 38.03 -1.83
N ASN A 51 -0.32 37.22 -0.76
CA ASN A 51 0.73 37.30 0.25
C ASN A 51 1.76 36.17 0.07
N PHE A 52 1.37 34.94 0.42
CA PHE A 52 2.25 33.78 0.40
C PHE A 52 1.98 32.89 -0.81
N LYS A 53 3.04 32.40 -1.46
CA LYS A 53 2.93 31.43 -2.54
C LYS A 53 3.89 30.27 -2.31
N PHE A 54 3.39 29.06 -2.49
CA PHE A 54 4.21 27.85 -2.46
C PHE A 54 5.07 27.77 -3.72
N ASN A 55 6.37 27.52 -3.56
CA ASN A 55 7.30 27.38 -4.67
C ASN A 55 7.40 25.91 -5.13
N ILE A 56 6.32 25.36 -5.70
CA ILE A 56 6.32 23.99 -6.23
C ILE A 56 7.16 23.92 -7.51
N LYS A 57 8.10 22.98 -7.57
CA LYS A 57 8.96 22.73 -8.74
C LYS A 57 8.61 21.47 -9.53
N GLY A 58 7.98 20.50 -8.88
CA GLY A 58 7.66 19.23 -9.50
C GLY A 58 6.96 18.30 -8.52
N LEU A 59 6.51 17.19 -9.07
CA LEU A 59 5.80 16.13 -8.38
C LEU A 59 6.54 14.82 -8.65
N ALA A 60 6.75 14.02 -7.62
CA ALA A 60 7.26 12.67 -7.74
C ALA A 60 6.28 11.74 -7.04
N ILE A 61 5.90 10.66 -7.72
CA ILE A 61 4.96 9.66 -7.22
C ILE A 61 5.54 8.29 -7.54
N GLY A 62 5.76 7.46 -6.53
CA GLY A 62 6.27 6.10 -6.67
C GLY A 62 5.10 5.10 -6.72
N ASN A 63 5.11 4.23 -7.73
CA ASN A 63 4.15 3.13 -7.93
C ASN A 63 2.68 3.47 -7.59
N PRO A 64 2.12 4.59 -8.12
CA PRO A 64 0.77 4.98 -7.78
C PRO A 64 -0.29 4.10 -8.42
N LEU A 65 -1.41 3.96 -7.72
CA LEU A 65 -2.70 3.60 -8.32
C LEU A 65 -3.33 4.88 -8.88
N LEU A 66 -3.35 5.04 -10.21
CA LEU A 66 -3.89 6.21 -10.90
C LEU A 66 -5.22 5.90 -11.59
N ASN A 67 -5.34 4.70 -12.16
CA ASN A 67 -6.53 4.24 -12.84
C ASN A 67 -6.74 2.76 -12.53
N MET A 68 -7.75 2.47 -11.71
CA MET A 68 -8.00 1.13 -11.20
C MET A 68 -8.09 0.08 -12.31
N GLY A 69 -8.83 0.35 -13.39
CA GLY A 69 -8.96 -0.60 -14.49
C GLY A 69 -7.64 -0.90 -15.19
N ARG A 70 -6.88 0.15 -15.55
CA ARG A 70 -5.60 0.00 -16.25
C ARG A 70 -4.52 -0.61 -15.37
N ASP A 71 -4.41 -0.16 -14.13
CA ASP A 71 -3.38 -0.62 -13.20
C ASP A 71 -3.65 -2.07 -12.78
N THR A 72 -4.92 -2.44 -12.59
CA THR A 72 -5.32 -3.84 -12.32
C THR A 72 -5.01 -4.73 -13.52
N GLN A 73 -5.37 -4.31 -14.74
CA GLN A 73 -5.05 -5.05 -15.96
C GLN A 73 -3.53 -5.26 -16.11
N ALA A 74 -2.75 -4.20 -15.90
CA ALA A 74 -1.29 -4.22 -15.98
C ALA A 74 -0.67 -5.17 -14.94
N THR A 75 -1.27 -5.27 -13.75
CA THR A 75 -0.83 -6.20 -12.69
C THR A 75 -0.93 -7.66 -13.16
N TYR A 76 -2.04 -8.05 -13.79
CA TYR A 76 -2.18 -9.41 -14.31
C TYR A 76 -1.28 -9.69 -15.52
N GLU A 77 -1.06 -8.69 -16.39
CA GLU A 77 -0.08 -8.80 -17.47
C GLU A 77 1.36 -8.92 -16.93
N TYR A 78 1.68 -8.21 -15.84
CA TYR A 78 2.94 -8.34 -15.13
C TYR A 78 3.14 -9.76 -14.59
N PHE A 79 2.15 -10.33 -13.89
CA PHE A 79 2.23 -11.71 -13.40
C PHE A 79 2.43 -12.73 -14.52
N TRP A 80 1.77 -12.55 -15.66
CA TRP A 80 1.95 -13.45 -16.79
C TRP A 80 3.34 -13.32 -17.44
N SER A 81 3.78 -12.09 -17.70
CA SER A 81 5.10 -11.83 -18.32
C SER A 81 6.29 -12.20 -17.43
N HIS A 82 6.07 -12.30 -16.12
CA HIS A 82 7.09 -12.73 -15.14
C HIS A 82 6.97 -14.21 -14.77
N GLY A 83 6.15 -14.99 -15.49
CA GLY A 83 6.06 -16.44 -15.34
C GLY A 83 5.36 -16.90 -14.06
N MET A 84 4.62 -16.03 -13.39
CA MET A 84 3.91 -16.35 -12.16
C MET A 84 2.61 -17.11 -12.43
N ILE A 85 1.92 -16.77 -13.52
CA ILE A 85 0.71 -17.46 -13.97
C ILE A 85 0.91 -18.13 -15.33
N SER A 86 0.11 -19.17 -15.59
CA SER A 86 0.19 -19.94 -16.83
C SER A 86 -0.33 -19.15 -18.04
N ASP A 87 0.08 -19.57 -19.24
CA ASP A 87 -0.44 -19.06 -20.51
C ASP A 87 -1.97 -19.16 -20.62
N GLU A 88 -2.57 -20.22 -20.06
CA GLU A 88 -4.01 -20.40 -20.05
C GLU A 88 -4.71 -19.30 -19.24
N ILE A 89 -4.23 -19.06 -18.01
CA ILE A 89 -4.77 -18.03 -17.13
C ILE A 89 -4.53 -16.64 -17.72
N GLY A 90 -3.30 -16.33 -18.12
CA GLY A 90 -2.93 -15.02 -18.68
C GLY A 90 -3.73 -14.66 -19.93
N ARG A 91 -3.92 -15.60 -20.85
CA ARG A 91 -4.76 -15.38 -22.06
C ARG A 91 -6.24 -15.26 -21.71
N THR A 92 -6.74 -16.04 -20.76
CA THR A 92 -8.13 -15.94 -20.30
C THR A 92 -8.39 -14.56 -19.72
N ILE A 93 -7.50 -14.06 -18.85
CA ILE A 93 -7.64 -12.71 -18.29
C ILE A 93 -7.59 -11.65 -19.39
N LYS A 94 -6.63 -11.75 -20.33
CA LYS A 94 -6.48 -10.78 -21.41
C LYS A 94 -7.69 -10.68 -22.34
N ASN A 95 -8.38 -11.80 -22.60
CA ASN A 95 -9.45 -11.87 -23.60
C ASN A 95 -10.86 -11.79 -22.98
N ASP A 96 -11.05 -12.35 -21.79
CA ASP A 96 -12.39 -12.56 -21.20
C ASP A 96 -12.71 -11.57 -20.06
N CYS A 97 -11.72 -10.79 -19.58
CA CYS A 97 -11.91 -9.77 -18.56
C CYS A 97 -12.01 -8.37 -19.18
N ASP A 98 -13.03 -7.62 -18.76
CA ASP A 98 -13.12 -6.19 -18.99
C ASP A 98 -12.84 -5.45 -17.68
N PHE A 99 -11.79 -4.64 -17.68
CA PHE A 99 -11.33 -3.92 -16.50
C PHE A 99 -11.90 -2.49 -16.40
N ASN A 100 -12.66 -2.02 -17.38
CA ASN A 100 -13.17 -0.64 -17.39
C ASN A 100 -14.13 -0.35 -16.23
N ASP A 101 -14.88 -1.35 -15.78
CA ASP A 101 -15.87 -1.25 -14.68
C ASP A 101 -15.30 -1.72 -13.33
N PHE A 102 -13.98 -1.87 -13.20
CA PHE A 102 -13.37 -2.22 -11.92
C PHE A 102 -13.44 -1.05 -10.94
N THR A 103 -14.13 -1.25 -9.82
CA THR A 103 -14.26 -0.32 -8.69
C THR A 103 -13.89 -1.02 -7.38
N ASP A 104 -13.48 -0.28 -6.36
CA ASP A 104 -12.99 -0.85 -5.08
C ASP A 104 -13.98 -1.66 -4.28
N SER A 105 -15.27 -1.46 -4.51
CA SER A 105 -16.34 -1.97 -3.65
C SER A 105 -17.49 -2.45 -4.51
N GLY A 106 -17.29 -3.57 -5.21
CA GLY A 106 -18.34 -4.18 -5.99
C GLY A 106 -18.00 -5.55 -6.54
N SER A 107 -19.03 -6.36 -6.76
CA SER A 107 -18.94 -7.47 -7.71
C SER A 107 -18.65 -6.89 -9.09
N HIS A 108 -17.47 -7.16 -9.65
CA HIS A 108 -17.20 -6.79 -11.03
C HIS A 108 -18.14 -7.57 -11.94
N ASN A 109 -18.80 -6.87 -12.88
CA ASN A 109 -19.62 -7.50 -13.90
C ASN A 109 -18.74 -8.14 -14.97
N VAL A 110 -17.98 -9.16 -14.56
CA VAL A 110 -17.08 -9.91 -15.44
C VAL A 110 -17.62 -11.30 -15.70
N SER A 111 -17.17 -11.88 -16.81
CA SER A 111 -17.52 -13.24 -17.18
C SER A 111 -17.16 -14.24 -16.08
N LYS A 112 -17.88 -15.38 -16.02
CA LYS A 112 -17.52 -16.47 -15.09
C LYS A 112 -16.10 -16.99 -15.34
N SER A 113 -15.67 -16.98 -16.60
CA SER A 113 -14.33 -17.35 -17.04
C SER A 113 -13.28 -16.42 -16.42
N CYS A 114 -13.48 -15.11 -16.56
CA CYS A 114 -12.64 -14.10 -15.94
C CYS A 114 -12.59 -14.25 -14.42
N ASN A 115 -13.75 -14.30 -13.74
CA ASN A 115 -13.80 -14.46 -12.28
C ASN A 115 -13.05 -15.71 -11.80
N LYS A 116 -13.13 -16.81 -12.54
CA LYS A 116 -12.37 -18.02 -12.22
C LYS A 116 -10.87 -17.79 -12.36
N ALA A 117 -10.42 -17.18 -13.46
CA ALA A 117 -9.01 -16.90 -13.72
C ALA A 117 -8.40 -15.92 -12.71
N LEU A 118 -9.13 -14.87 -12.30
CA LEU A 118 -8.70 -13.93 -11.27
C LEU A 118 -8.56 -14.63 -9.91
N ASN A 119 -9.53 -15.47 -9.54
CA ASN A 119 -9.46 -16.25 -8.29
C ASN A 119 -8.31 -17.26 -8.28
N GLU A 120 -8.01 -17.90 -9.42
CA GLU A 120 -6.86 -18.80 -9.54
C GLU A 120 -5.55 -18.01 -9.43
N THR A 121 -5.45 -16.85 -10.06
CA THR A 121 -4.28 -15.97 -9.94
C THR A 121 -4.04 -15.54 -8.50
N ASN A 122 -5.09 -15.10 -7.79
CA ASN A 122 -4.97 -14.68 -6.40
C ASN A 122 -4.45 -15.80 -5.49
N LYS A 123 -4.80 -17.06 -5.76
CA LYS A 123 -4.26 -18.21 -5.00
C LYS A 123 -2.80 -18.50 -5.33
N ILE A 124 -2.38 -18.27 -6.57
CA ILE A 124 -1.00 -18.48 -6.99
C ILE A 124 -0.07 -17.42 -6.38
N VAL A 125 -0.54 -16.17 -6.34
CA VAL A 125 0.25 -15.00 -5.93
C VAL A 125 0.02 -14.61 -4.45
N SER A 126 -0.70 -15.40 -3.65
CA SER A 126 -0.94 -15.08 -2.23
C SER A 126 0.05 -15.73 -1.27
N ASP A 127 0.19 -17.05 -1.33
CA ASP A 127 0.66 -17.79 -0.14
C ASP A 127 2.18 -17.76 0.03
N TYR A 128 2.92 -17.58 -1.08
CA TYR A 128 4.37 -17.69 -1.12
C TYR A 128 5.06 -16.60 -1.93
N VAL A 129 4.29 -15.64 -2.45
CA VAL A 129 4.81 -14.52 -3.24
C VAL A 129 4.18 -13.25 -2.70
N ASP A 130 5.01 -12.25 -2.41
CA ASP A 130 4.53 -10.92 -2.04
C ASP A 130 4.05 -10.19 -3.31
N ASN A 131 2.84 -9.64 -3.28
CA ASN A 131 2.26 -8.93 -4.43
C ASN A 131 2.82 -7.51 -4.59
N TYR A 132 3.45 -6.93 -3.56
CA TYR A 132 4.18 -5.67 -3.62
C TYR A 132 5.61 -5.86 -4.15
N ASP A 133 6.23 -7.02 -3.89
CA ASP A 133 7.55 -7.37 -4.43
C ASP A 133 7.71 -8.88 -4.67
N VAL A 134 7.53 -9.29 -5.92
CA VAL A 134 7.45 -10.70 -6.31
C VAL A 134 8.78 -11.47 -6.24
N ILE A 135 9.90 -10.78 -5.97
CA ILE A 135 11.23 -11.41 -5.81
C ILE A 135 11.72 -11.42 -4.37
N LEU A 136 11.00 -10.79 -3.43
CA LEU A 136 11.37 -10.80 -2.02
C LEU A 136 10.96 -12.08 -1.30
N ASP A 137 11.69 -12.40 -0.24
CA ASP A 137 11.33 -13.44 0.71
C ASP A 137 10.10 -13.01 1.53
N VAL A 138 9.37 -13.97 2.09
CA VAL A 138 8.23 -13.69 2.99
C VAL A 138 8.71 -13.45 4.43
N CYS A 139 8.06 -12.53 5.15
CA CYS A 139 8.33 -12.34 6.58
C CYS A 139 7.82 -13.53 7.40
N TYR A 140 8.73 -14.25 8.05
CA TYR A 140 8.38 -15.35 8.94
C TYR A 140 8.14 -14.85 10.38
N PRO A 141 7.10 -15.35 11.07
CA PRO A 141 6.94 -15.11 12.50
C PRO A 141 8.18 -15.57 13.28
N ALA A 142 8.49 -14.89 14.39
CA ALA A 142 9.66 -15.20 15.21
C ALA A 142 9.76 -16.69 15.61
N ILE A 143 8.62 -17.35 15.86
CA ILE A 143 8.58 -18.78 16.20
C ILE A 143 8.98 -19.68 15.02
N ALA A 144 8.60 -19.32 13.80
CA ALA A 144 8.96 -20.05 12.59
C ALA A 144 10.45 -19.86 12.27
N VAL A 145 10.96 -18.63 12.41
CA VAL A 145 12.41 -18.35 12.29
C VAL A 145 13.20 -19.17 13.32
N GLN A 146 12.75 -19.18 14.57
CA GLN A 146 13.38 -19.95 15.63
C GLN A 146 13.39 -21.46 15.33
N GLU A 147 12.29 -22.00 14.81
CA GLU A 147 12.22 -23.41 14.39
C GLU A 147 13.18 -23.72 13.24
N ILE A 148 13.22 -22.87 12.20
CA ILE A 148 14.11 -23.02 11.03
C ILE A 148 15.58 -23.04 11.48
N LEU A 149 15.94 -22.15 12.41
CA LEU A 149 17.29 -22.06 12.98
C LEU A 149 17.63 -23.30 13.82
N LEU A 150 16.73 -23.71 14.72
CA LEU A 150 16.92 -24.89 15.58
C LEU A 150 17.03 -26.19 14.77
N ARG A 151 16.24 -26.33 13.71
CA ARG A 151 16.30 -27.48 12.79
C ARG A 151 17.44 -27.39 11.77
N LYS A 152 18.22 -26.29 11.76
CA LYS A 152 19.31 -26.02 10.80
C LYS A 152 18.86 -26.14 9.33
N MET A 153 17.63 -25.72 9.04
CA MET A 153 17.05 -25.79 7.70
C MET A 153 17.46 -24.60 6.82
N ALA A 154 17.83 -23.46 7.41
CA ALA A 154 18.36 -22.32 6.68
C ALA A 154 19.84 -22.55 6.30
N THR A 155 20.13 -22.57 5.01
CA THR A 155 21.50 -22.67 4.46
C THR A 155 22.10 -21.32 4.10
N LYS A 156 21.27 -20.28 3.97
CA LYS A 156 21.68 -18.89 3.70
C LYS A 156 20.62 -17.94 4.27
N ILE A 157 21.06 -16.91 4.97
CA ILE A 157 20.22 -15.79 5.38
C ILE A 157 20.58 -14.62 4.47
N SER A 158 19.62 -14.13 3.68
CA SER A 158 19.79 -12.91 2.90
C SER A 158 19.64 -11.71 3.83
N LEU A 159 20.63 -10.82 3.85
CA LEU A 159 20.73 -9.70 4.79
C LEU A 159 20.38 -8.33 4.16
N SER A 160 19.88 -8.30 2.92
CA SER A 160 19.83 -7.05 2.16
C SER A 160 18.50 -6.29 2.22
N VAL A 161 17.38 -6.97 2.48
CA VAL A 161 16.06 -6.34 2.54
C VAL A 161 15.30 -6.88 3.74
N ASP A 162 14.90 -6.00 4.65
CA ASP A 162 14.06 -6.35 5.79
C ASP A 162 12.59 -6.40 5.37
N VAL A 163 12.09 -7.62 5.23
CA VAL A 163 10.71 -7.93 4.82
C VAL A 163 9.73 -7.83 6.00
N CYS A 164 10.21 -7.66 7.23
CA CYS A 164 9.40 -7.61 8.44
C CYS A 164 9.20 -6.18 8.98
N MET A 165 9.58 -5.16 8.21
CA MET A 165 9.53 -3.74 8.59
C MET A 165 8.18 -3.28 9.16
N GLY A 166 7.06 -3.86 8.71
CA GLY A 166 5.73 -3.56 9.24
C GLY A 166 5.62 -3.84 10.74
N TYR A 167 6.06 -5.02 11.18
CA TYR A 167 6.04 -5.40 12.60
C TYR A 167 6.98 -4.52 13.44
N GLU A 168 8.16 -4.20 12.89
CA GLU A 168 9.13 -3.36 13.58
C GLU A 168 8.59 -1.94 13.75
N SER A 169 7.95 -1.39 12.71
CA SER A 169 7.34 -0.06 12.73
C SER A 169 6.20 0.01 13.73
N ASP A 170 5.29 -0.97 13.72
CA ASP A 170 4.19 -1.07 14.68
C ASP A 170 4.73 -1.15 16.12
N PHE A 171 5.74 -1.98 16.37
CA PHE A 171 6.35 -2.10 17.70
C PHE A 171 7.01 -0.79 18.15
N TYR A 172 7.85 -0.20 17.29
CA TYR A 172 8.62 0.99 17.59
C TYR A 172 7.73 2.20 17.85
N LEU A 173 6.76 2.47 16.97
CA LEU A 173 5.89 3.64 17.07
C LEU A 173 4.85 3.49 18.19
N ASN A 174 4.58 2.28 18.68
CA ASN A 174 3.76 2.07 19.88
C ASN A 174 4.54 2.15 21.20
N SER A 175 5.87 2.33 21.19
CA SER A 175 6.65 2.53 22.42
C SER A 175 6.30 3.87 23.09
N PRO A 176 6.03 3.90 24.41
CA PRO A 176 5.78 5.14 25.15
C PRO A 176 6.96 6.14 25.09
N GLU A 177 8.19 5.64 25.08
CA GLU A 177 9.40 6.44 24.98
C GLU A 177 9.49 7.14 23.61
N VAL A 178 9.16 6.40 22.54
CA VAL A 178 9.15 6.91 21.16
C VAL A 178 8.04 7.95 20.97
N GLN A 179 6.82 7.66 21.43
CA GLN A 179 5.71 8.62 21.35
C GLN A 179 6.03 9.92 22.08
N LYS A 180 6.66 9.82 23.25
CA LYS A 180 7.11 11.00 24.00
C LYS A 180 8.16 11.81 23.23
N ALA A 181 9.13 11.13 22.61
CA ALA A 181 10.21 11.78 21.86
C ALA A 181 9.71 12.47 20.58
N LEU A 182 8.75 11.86 19.89
CA LEU A 182 8.15 12.42 18.67
C LEU A 182 7.02 13.41 18.97
N HIS A 183 6.70 13.65 20.25
CA HIS A 183 5.54 14.43 20.68
C HIS A 183 4.21 13.91 20.08
N ALA A 184 4.15 12.60 19.83
CA ALA A 184 2.98 11.90 19.34
C ALA A 184 2.02 11.55 20.47
N ASN A 185 0.78 11.17 20.11
CA ASN A 185 -0.25 10.65 21.02
C ASN A 185 -0.47 11.47 22.32
N ARG A 186 -0.34 12.80 22.25
CA ARG A 186 -0.43 13.67 23.45
C ARG A 186 -1.83 13.71 24.06
N THR A 187 -2.85 13.38 23.27
CA THR A 187 -4.26 13.37 23.67
C THR A 187 -4.73 12.03 24.22
N LYS A 188 -3.86 11.01 24.27
CA LYS A 188 -4.22 9.63 24.66
C LYS A 188 -5.32 9.07 23.75
N LEU A 189 -4.98 8.94 22.48
CA LEU A 189 -5.82 8.34 21.45
C LEU A 189 -6.33 6.95 21.91
N PRO A 190 -7.59 6.60 21.59
CA PRO A 190 -8.19 5.34 22.03
C PRO A 190 -7.70 4.12 21.23
N TYR A 191 -6.77 4.30 20.29
CA TYR A 191 -6.21 3.28 19.42
C TYR A 191 -4.67 3.37 19.39
N PRO A 192 -3.98 2.25 19.13
CA PRO A 192 -2.55 2.25 18.89
C PRO A 192 -2.22 2.84 17.52
N TRP A 193 -0.96 3.22 17.32
CA TRP A 193 -0.45 3.48 15.98
C TRP A 193 -0.51 2.19 15.14
N SER A 194 -0.87 2.32 13.87
CA SER A 194 -0.84 1.22 12.90
C SER A 194 -0.52 1.77 11.51
N MET A 195 0.20 0.98 10.72
CA MET A 195 0.58 1.34 9.35
C MET A 195 -0.62 1.68 8.44
N CYS A 196 -1.73 0.95 8.58
CA CYS A 196 -2.99 1.22 7.89
C CYS A 196 -4.13 1.29 8.91
N SER A 197 -5.00 2.30 8.80
CA SER A 197 -6.20 2.40 9.63
C SER A 197 -7.28 1.44 9.14
N LYS A 198 -8.03 0.83 10.06
CA LYS A 198 -9.18 -0.03 9.74
C LYS A 198 -10.44 0.77 9.42
#